data_AF-A0A928ZP43-F1
#
_entry.id   AF-A0A928ZP43-F1
#
_cell.length_a   1.000
_cell.length_b   1.000
_cell.length_c   1.000
_cell.angle_alpha   90.00
_cell.angle_beta   90.00
_cell.angle_gamma   90.00
#
_symmetry.space_group_name_H-M   'P 1'
#
loop_
_entity.id
_entity.type
_entity.pdbx_description
1 polymer ?
#
loop_
_entity_poly.entity_id
_entity_poly.type
_entity_poly.pdbx_seq_one_letter_code
_entity_poly.pdbx_strand_id
1 'polypeptide(L)'
;MSNVFSTGSVTLAISLLLGLYTLLFLFRIILTWYPEVELNKLPWALVAWPTEPFLIPVRKLVPPIGGVDISPIIWVGIVSFLREILVGQQGLMRMV
;
A
#
# COMPACT_ATOMS: atom_id res chain seq x y z
N MET A 1 14.50 16.33 -25.16
CA MET A 1 14.06 14.93 -25.45
C MET A 1 14.56 13.93 -24.40
N SER A 2 15.73 14.10 -23.78
CA SER A 2 16.24 13.23 -22.69
C SER A 2 15.36 13.17 -21.44
N ASN A 3 14.73 14.29 -21.05
CA ASN A 3 13.94 14.36 -19.81
C ASN A 3 12.62 13.58 -19.89
N VAL A 4 12.00 13.47 -21.06
CA VAL A 4 10.70 12.80 -21.24
C VAL A 4 10.80 11.29 -21.01
N PHE A 5 11.90 10.66 -21.44
CA PHE A 5 12.16 9.23 -21.19
C PHE A 5 12.43 8.94 -19.71
N SER A 6 13.07 9.88 -19.01
CA SER A 6 13.33 9.78 -17.57
C SER A 6 12.03 9.90 -16.76
N THR A 7 11.19 10.90 -17.05
CA THR A 7 9.89 11.10 -16.38
C THR A 7 8.95 9.91 -16.61
N GLY A 8 8.92 9.35 -17.82
CA GLY A 8 8.12 8.16 -18.13
C GLY A 8 8.53 6.93 -17.30
N SER A 9 9.83 6.66 -17.20
CA SER A 9 10.36 5.54 -16.41
C SER A 9 10.07 5.69 -14.92
N VAL A 10 10.21 6.91 -14.38
CA VAL A 10 9.90 7.24 -12.98
C VAL A 10 8.41 7.08 -12.69
N THR A 11 7.55 7.52 -13.61
CA THR A 11 6.09 7.36 -13.49
C THR A 11 5.66 5.91 -13.44
N LEU A 12 6.25 5.06 -14.28
CA LEU A 12 5.99 3.62 -14.26
C LEU A 12 6.45 2.98 -12.95
N ALA A 13 7.66 3.30 -12.50
CA ALA A 13 8.19 2.78 -11.24
C ALA A 13 7.29 3.13 -10.05
N ILE A 14 6.89 4.40 -9.92
CA ILE A 14 5.99 4.84 -8.84
C ILE A 14 4.61 4.19 -8.97
N SER A 15 4.05 4.10 -10.18
CA SER A 15 2.77 3.43 -10.39
C SER A 15 2.80 1.96 -9.98
N LEU A 16 3.86 1.23 -10.32
CA LEU A 16 4.04 -0.17 -9.94
C LEU A 16 4.21 -0.33 -8.43
N LEU A 17 5.03 0.52 -7.80
CA LEU A 17 5.23 0.49 -6.35
C LEU A 17 3.94 0.78 -5.58
N LEU A 18 3.21 1.84 -5.93
CA LEU A 18 1.95 2.18 -5.28
C LEU A 18 0.89 1.09 -5.52
N GLY A 19 0.81 0.56 -6.74
CA GLY A 19 -0.08 -0.56 -7.06
C GLY A 19 0.25 -1.83 -6.25
N LEU A 20 1.53 -2.15 -6.10
CA LEU A 20 1.99 -3.26 -5.25
C LEU A 20 1.58 -3.04 -3.80
N TYR A 21 1.80 -1.86 -3.23
CA TYR A 21 1.40 -1.56 -1.86
C TYR A 21 -0.11 -1.64 -1.66
N THR A 22 -0.92 -1.14 -2.60
CA THR A 22 -2.37 -1.32 -2.57
C THR A 22 -2.73 -2.81 -2.49
N LEU A 23 -2.12 -3.64 -3.33
CA LEU A 23 -2.36 -5.08 -3.34
C LEU A 23 -1.95 -5.75 -2.01
N LEU A 24 -0.78 -5.38 -1.46
CA LEU A 24 -0.31 -5.88 -0.18
C LEU A 24 -1.25 -5.52 0.98
N PHE A 25 -1.75 -4.28 1.02
CA PHE A 25 -2.72 -3.88 2.03
C PHE A 25 -4.06 -4.58 1.85
N LEU A 26 -4.53 -4.80 0.61
CA LEU A 26 -5.73 -5.61 0.35
C LEU A 26 -5.57 -7.03 0.88
N PHE A 27 -4.43 -7.67 0.63
CA PHE A 27 -4.14 -8.98 1.23
C PHE A 27 -4.11 -8.93 2.76
N ARG A 28 -3.55 -7.86 3.36
CA ARG A 28 -3.60 -7.71 4.83
C ARG A 28 -5.03 -7.65 5.35
N ILE A 29 -5.95 -6.94 4.69
CA ILE A 29 -7.36 -6.91 5.09
C ILE A 29 -7.93 -8.33 5.14
N ILE A 30 -7.73 -9.12 4.08
CA ILE A 30 -8.22 -10.49 4.02
C ILE A 30 -7.57 -11.34 5.13
N LEU A 31 -6.25 -11.23 5.33
CA LEU A 31 -5.54 -11.99 6.36
C LEU A 31 -5.97 -11.65 7.77
N THR A 32 -6.49 -10.45 8.03
CA THR A 32 -6.99 -10.08 9.36
C THR A 32 -8.29 -10.78 9.73
N TRP A 33 -9.02 -11.33 8.76
CA TRP A 33 -10.19 -12.17 9.00
C TRP A 33 -9.81 -13.60 9.40
N TYR A 34 -8.56 -14.01 9.20
CA TYR A 34 -8.04 -15.34 9.52
C TYR A 34 -6.95 -15.23 10.60
N PRO A 35 -7.33 -15.03 11.88
CA PRO A 35 -6.37 -14.84 12.97
C PRO A 35 -5.49 -16.07 13.24
N GLU A 36 -5.89 -17.25 12.78
CA GLU A 36 -5.12 -18.50 12.89
C GLU A 36 -3.90 -18.54 11.95
N VAL A 37 -3.81 -17.62 10.98
CA VAL A 37 -2.70 -17.58 10.02
C VAL A 37 -1.45 -16.97 10.65
N GLU A 38 -0.36 -17.73 10.64
CA GLU A 38 0.93 -17.24 11.07
C GLU A 38 1.55 -16.27 10.04
N LEU A 39 1.39 -14.97 10.29
CA LEU A 39 1.89 -13.89 9.44
C LEU A 39 3.42 -13.86 9.29
N ASN A 40 4.16 -14.49 10.19
CA ASN A 40 5.62 -14.54 10.17
C ASN A 40 6.17 -15.74 9.37
N LYS A 41 5.31 -16.63 8.86
CA LYS A 41 5.72 -17.76 8.01
C LYS A 41 5.48 -17.45 6.54
N LEU A 42 6.33 -17.99 5.68
CA LEU A 42 6.12 -17.97 4.24
C LEU A 42 4.87 -18.81 3.89
N PRO A 43 4.02 -18.35 2.95
CA PRO A 43 4.19 -17.19 2.07
C PRO A 43 3.72 -15.85 2.68
N TRP A 44 2.97 -15.86 3.78
CA TRP A 44 2.31 -14.67 4.35
C TRP A 44 3.27 -13.60 4.86
N ALA A 45 4.48 -13.99 5.27
CA ALA A 45 5.55 -13.07 5.65
C ALA A 45 5.91 -12.08 4.53
N LEU A 46 5.76 -12.47 3.26
CA LEU A 46 6.00 -11.58 2.12
C LEU A 46 5.00 -10.42 2.06
N VAL A 47 3.82 -10.59 2.65
CA VAL A 47 2.79 -9.56 2.75
C VAL A 47 2.90 -8.80 4.07
N ALA A 48 3.10 -9.52 5.17
CA ALA A 48 3.14 -8.95 6.51
C ALA A 48 4.36 -8.04 6.70
N TRP A 49 5.57 -8.50 6.40
CA TRP A 49 6.79 -7.73 6.67
C TRP A 49 6.86 -6.35 5.99
N PRO A 50 6.55 -6.20 4.68
CA PRO A 50 6.59 -4.86 4.07
C PRO A 50 5.47 -3.94 4.53
N THR A 51 4.32 -4.48 4.97
CA THR A 51 3.17 -3.66 5.40
C THR A 51 3.24 -3.28 6.88
N GLU A 52 3.82 -4.13 7.73
CA GLU A 52 3.80 -3.98 9.19
C GLU A 52 4.37 -2.64 9.71
N PRO A 53 5.49 -2.10 9.20
CA PRO A 53 6.02 -0.81 9.65
C PRO A 53 5.03 0.35 9.48
N PHE A 54 4.15 0.26 8.49
CA PHE A 54 3.11 1.26 8.22
C PHE A 54 1.88 1.05 9.10
N LEU A 55 1.55 -0.21 9.42
CA LEU A 55 0.37 -0.55 10.23
C LEU A 55 0.59 -0.25 11.72
N ILE A 56 1.79 -0.51 12.26
CA ILE A 56 2.13 -0.26 13.69
C ILE A 56 1.73 1.15 14.17
N PRO A 57 2.12 2.26 13.52
CA PRO A 57 1.75 3.59 13.98
C PRO A 57 0.24 3.84 13.90
N VAL A 58 -0.44 3.33 12.88
CA VAL A 58 -1.89 3.50 12.74
C VAL A 58 -2.65 2.70 13.79
N ARG A 59 -2.20 1.49 14.15
CA ARG A 59 -2.80 0.69 15.23
C ARG A 59 -2.71 1.34 16.61
N LYS A 60 -1.73 2.24 16.83
CA LYS A 60 -1.67 3.03 18.07
C LYS A 60 -2.79 4.06 18.16
N LEU A 61 -3.29 4.54 17.03
CA LEU A 61 -4.38 5.51 16.95
C LEU A 61 -5.74 4.81 16.85
N VAL A 62 -5.82 3.76 16.03
CA VAL A 62 -7.03 2.97 15.78
C VAL A 62 -6.72 1.51 16.11
N PRO A 63 -6.94 1.07 17.36
CA PRO A 63 -6.67 -0.31 17.74
C PRO A 63 -7.60 -1.27 16.98
N PRO A 64 -7.19 -2.54 16.79
CA PRO A 64 -8.04 -3.56 16.17
C PRO A 64 -9.38 -3.69 16.91
N ILE A 65 -10.48 -3.71 16.15
CA ILE A 65 -11.83 -3.84 16.70
C ILE A 65 -12.30 -5.27 16.45
N GLY A 66 -12.64 -6.00 17.51
CA GLY A 66 -13.12 -7.38 17.39
C GLY A 66 -12.08 -8.35 16.79
N GLY A 67 -10.78 -8.10 16.99
CA GLY A 67 -9.70 -8.91 16.44
C GLY A 67 -9.37 -8.65 14.97
N VAL A 68 -10.14 -7.78 14.29
CA VAL A 68 -9.87 -7.36 12.91
C VAL A 68 -9.11 -6.04 12.91
N ASP A 69 -8.00 -6.01 12.19
CA ASP A 69 -7.18 -4.82 12.03
C ASP A 69 -7.71 -3.95 10.89
N ILE A 70 -8.19 -2.75 11.23
CA ILE A 70 -8.73 -1.77 10.26
C ILE A 70 -7.61 -0.91 9.65
N SER A 71 -6.41 -0.92 10.24
CA SER A 71 -5.30 -0.09 9.74
C SER A 71 -4.93 -0.32 8.27
N PRO A 72 -5.00 -1.54 7.68
CA PRO A 72 -4.73 -1.72 6.26
C PRO A 72 -5.76 -1.02 5.36
N ILE A 73 -7.01 -0.91 5.79
CA ILE A 73 -8.08 -0.22 5.03
C ILE A 73 -7.74 1.27 4.91
N ILE A 74 -7.29 1.88 6.01
CA ILE A 74 -6.84 3.28 6.04
C ILE A 74 -5.69 3.47 5.04
N TRP A 75 -4.72 2.55 5.04
CA TRP A 75 -3.59 2.61 4.11
C TRP A 75 -3.97 2.38 2.65
N VAL A 76 -4.94 1.53 2.34
CA VAL A 76 -5.49 1.43 0.98
C VAL A 76 -6.02 2.79 0.52
N GLY A 77 -6.76 3.50 1.37
CA GLY A 77 -7.24 4.86 1.08
C GLY A 77 -6.10 5.84 0.83
N ILE A 78 -5.11 5.89 1.72
CA ILE A 78 -3.95 6.79 1.62
C ILE A 78 -3.15 6.51 0.33
N VAL A 79 -2.81 5.25 0.07
CA VAL A 79 -2.02 4.86 -1.12
C VAL A 79 -2.79 5.14 -2.41
N SER A 80 -4.11 4.89 -2.42
CA SER A 80 -4.95 5.17 -3.59
C SER A 80 -5.02 6.67 -3.87
N PHE A 81 -5.16 7.48 -2.82
CA PHE A 81 -5.14 8.94 -2.94
C PHE A 81 -3.79 9.47 -3.45
N LEU A 82 -2.68 8.97 -2.89
CA LEU A 82 -1.33 9.32 -3.35
C LEU A 82 -1.12 8.93 -4.81
N ARG A 83 -1.61 7.76 -5.23
CA ARG A 83 -1.53 7.30 -6.61
C ARG A 83 -2.28 8.22 -7.56
N GLU A 84 -3.49 8.67 -7.20
CA GLU A 84 -4.25 9.60 -8.03
C GLU A 84 -3.56 10.96 -8.16
N ILE A 85 -3.04 11.50 -7.06
CA ILE A 85 -2.32 12.79 -7.07
C ILE A 85 -1.02 12.71 -7.90
N LEU A 86 -0.28 11.61 -7.80
CA LEU A 86 1.04 11.50 -8.44
C LEU A 86 0.94 11.04 -9.90
N VAL A 87 0.11 10.03 -10.18
CA VAL A 87 0.10 9.27 -11.44
C VAL A 87 -1.27 9.31 -12.15
N GLY A 88 -2.30 9.85 -11.50
CA GLY A 88 -3.66 9.93 -12.02
C GLY A 88 -3.78 10.71 -13.33
N GLN A 89 -4.99 10.82 -13.88
CA GLN A 89 -5.21 11.51 -15.15
C GLN A 89 -4.77 12.98 -15.10
N GLN A 90 -4.95 13.62 -13.93
CA GLN A 90 -4.48 14.97 -13.60
C GLN A 90 -3.25 14.94 -12.67
N GLY A 91 -2.53 13.82 -12.63
CA GLY A 91 -1.43 13.64 -11.69
C GLY A 91 -0.28 14.64 -11.93
N LEU A 92 0.37 15.06 -10.85
CA LEU A 92 1.46 16.05 -10.88
C LEU A 92 2.57 15.65 -11.86
N MET A 93 2.86 14.35 -12.01
CA MET A 93 3.91 13.87 -12.90
C MET A 93 3.52 13.86 -14.39
N ARG A 94 2.26 14.10 -14.73
CA ARG A 94 1.81 14.30 -16.11
C ARG A 94 1.85 15.77 -16.53
N MET A 95 1.92 16.70 -15.57
CA MET A 95 1.88 18.14 -15.81
C MET A 95 3.29 18.77 -15.96
N VAL A 96 4.34 18.02 -15.63
CA VAL A 96 5.76 18.42 -15.71
C VAL A 96 6.42 17.76 -16.92
#